data_AF-A0A662AH93-F1
#
_entry.id   AF-A0A662AH93-F1
#
_cell.length_a   1.000
_cell.length_b   1.000
_cell.length_c   1.000
_cell.angle_alpha   90.00
_cell.angle_beta   90.00
_cell.angle_gamma   90.00
#
_symmetry.space_group_name_H-M   'P 1'
#
loop_
_entity.id
_entity.type
_entity.pdbx_description
1 polymer ?
#
loop_
_entity_poly.entity_id
_entity_poly.type
_entity_poly.pdbx_seq_one_letter_code
_entity_poly.pdbx_strand_id
1 'polypeptide(L)'
;MAGGVIGWILAKLKNRRYAMQSTNGKSLIFGCIYSMRYTNYKIDPNPLIFVLYSGQRRFVTKQGHYTDGINTNYLNYSDKAWFARMLYLLKKGNQRMNPRLFYRFLKLNRPNIIKTAYRRYHTSMIANPRMVSAGFTHLGKLIYPSSFPWIVGLNKTLEPQMQNLTGVQIAYSQDELSNRINQTLNSVPIHRQTVSATRPATTQRII
;
A
#
# COMPACT_ATOMS: atom_id res chain seq x y z
N MET A 1 -29.83 -35.69 17.07
CA MET A 1 -29.54 -34.24 17.22
C MET A 1 -28.05 -34.00 17.50
N ALA A 2 -27.18 -34.08 16.48
CA ALA A 2 -25.72 -33.90 16.65
C ALA A 2 -25.06 -33.11 15.49
N GLY A 3 -25.82 -32.29 14.77
CA GLY A 3 -25.32 -31.56 13.59
C GLY A 3 -24.87 -30.10 13.84
N GLY A 4 -25.24 -29.50 14.98
CA GLY A 4 -25.08 -28.05 15.18
C GLY A 4 -23.67 -27.61 15.54
N VAL A 5 -23.00 -28.31 16.45
CA VAL A 5 -21.69 -27.89 17.00
C VAL A 5 -20.57 -28.18 16.00
N ILE A 6 -20.58 -29.36 15.36
CA ILE A 6 -19.59 -29.73 14.35
C ILE A 6 -19.75 -28.85 13.10
N GLY A 7 -21.00 -28.57 12.68
CA GLY A 7 -21.29 -27.64 11.59
C GLY A 7 -20.81 -26.22 11.88
N TRP A 8 -20.99 -25.72 13.12
CA TRP A 8 -20.52 -24.40 13.53
C TRP A 8 -19.00 -24.32 13.62
N ILE A 9 -18.33 -25.35 14.16
CA ILE A 9 -16.86 -25.43 14.22
C ILE A 9 -16.27 -25.51 12.80
N LEU A 10 -16.84 -26.33 11.92
CA LEU A 10 -16.44 -26.42 10.52
C LEU A 10 -16.69 -25.10 9.79
N ALA A 11 -17.81 -24.42 10.01
CA ALA A 11 -18.09 -23.11 9.45
C ALA A 11 -17.11 -22.03 9.97
N LYS A 12 -16.71 -22.09 11.24
CA LYS A 12 -15.69 -21.20 11.83
C LYS A 12 -14.30 -21.48 11.24
N LEU A 13 -13.96 -22.73 10.99
CA LEU A 13 -12.71 -23.14 10.33
C LEU A 13 -12.71 -22.75 8.84
N LYS A 14 -13.86 -22.85 8.16
CA LYS A 14 -14.03 -22.46 6.75
C LYS A 14 -14.02 -20.93 6.59
N ASN A 15 -14.68 -20.19 7.47
CA ASN A 15 -14.68 -18.71 7.50
C ASN A 15 -13.38 -18.08 8.00
N ARG A 16 -12.46 -18.84 8.63
CA ARG A 16 -11.10 -18.37 8.91
C ARG A 16 -10.22 -18.28 7.66
N ARG A 17 -10.59 -18.97 6.58
CA ARG A 17 -10.01 -18.74 5.27
C ARG A 17 -10.81 -17.63 4.58
N TYR A 18 -10.59 -16.38 5.00
CA TYR A 18 -10.74 -15.28 4.07
C TYR A 18 -9.67 -15.45 3.00
N ALA A 19 -9.92 -16.36 2.06
CA ALA A 19 -9.28 -16.33 0.77
C ALA A 19 -9.82 -15.09 0.06
N MET A 20 -9.26 -13.91 0.38
CA MET A 20 -9.12 -12.86 -0.62
C MET A 20 -8.05 -13.30 -1.62
N GLN A 21 -8.29 -14.45 -2.25
CA GLN A 21 -7.63 -14.83 -3.47
C GLN A 21 -8.66 -14.49 -4.53
N SER A 22 -8.55 -13.27 -5.08
CA SER A 22 -9.27 -12.92 -6.30
C SER A 22 -9.04 -14.06 -7.29
N THR A 23 -10.13 -14.72 -7.65
CA THR A 23 -10.15 -15.99 -8.39
C THR A 23 -9.60 -15.85 -9.81
N ASN A 24 -9.31 -14.62 -10.29
CA ASN A 24 -8.74 -14.35 -11.60
C ASN A 24 -7.46 -13.49 -11.57
N GLY A 25 -6.85 -13.28 -10.41
CA GLY A 25 -5.56 -12.60 -10.30
C GLY A 25 -4.99 -12.73 -8.91
N LYS A 26 -3.78 -13.28 -8.78
CA LYS A 26 -3.01 -13.35 -7.51
C LYS A 26 -2.56 -11.96 -7.04
N SER A 27 -3.47 -10.99 -6.93
CA SER A 27 -3.16 -9.62 -6.53
C SER A 27 -2.89 -9.58 -5.03
N LEU A 28 -1.68 -9.20 -4.64
CA LEU A 28 -1.31 -8.99 -3.25
C LEU A 28 -1.82 -7.63 -2.75
N ILE A 29 -2.14 -7.57 -1.47
CA ILE A 29 -2.74 -6.38 -0.85
C ILE A 29 -1.65 -5.35 -0.53
N PHE A 30 -1.84 -4.11 -0.99
CA PHE A 30 -0.98 -2.97 -0.66
C PHE A 30 -0.89 -2.76 0.86
N GLY A 31 0.29 -2.40 1.35
CA GLY A 31 0.49 -2.08 2.77
C GLY A 31 0.78 -3.29 3.66
N CYS A 32 0.73 -4.50 3.11
CA CYS A 32 1.01 -5.75 3.81
C CYS A 32 2.40 -6.31 3.44
N ILE A 33 2.95 -7.17 4.30
CA ILE A 33 4.19 -7.91 4.03
C ILE A 33 3.87 -9.37 3.77
N TYR A 34 4.41 -9.89 2.67
CA TYR A 34 4.26 -11.29 2.26
C TYR A 34 5.61 -12.00 2.20
N SER A 35 5.65 -13.22 2.72
CA SER A 35 6.67 -14.21 2.40
C SER A 35 6.13 -15.10 1.28
N MET A 36 6.93 -15.34 0.25
CA MET A 36 6.52 -16.13 -0.91
C MET A 36 7.71 -16.84 -1.53
N ARG A 37 7.45 -17.75 -2.46
CA ARG A 37 8.45 -18.30 -3.38
C ARG A 37 8.29 -17.64 -4.74
N TYR A 38 9.39 -17.19 -5.32
CA TYR A 38 9.42 -16.65 -6.68
C TYR A 38 10.14 -17.64 -7.58
N THR A 39 9.57 -17.97 -8.75
CA THR A 39 10.15 -19.02 -9.62
C THR A 39 11.15 -18.48 -10.64
N ASN A 40 11.04 -17.21 -11.01
CA ASN A 40 11.94 -16.56 -11.99
C ASN A 40 12.95 -15.65 -11.29
N TYR A 41 13.72 -16.21 -10.37
CA TYR A 41 14.71 -15.48 -9.59
C TYR A 41 16.12 -15.70 -10.15
N LYS A 42 16.94 -14.65 -10.04
CA LYS A 42 18.40 -14.77 -10.22
C LYS A 42 19.14 -14.85 -8.89
N ILE A 43 18.59 -14.21 -7.85
CA ILE A 43 19.28 -14.00 -6.56
C ILE A 43 18.41 -14.50 -5.40
N ASP A 44 17.16 -14.02 -5.29
CA ASP A 44 16.31 -14.32 -4.13
C ASP A 44 15.11 -15.21 -4.52
N PRO A 45 15.15 -16.52 -4.20
CA PRO A 45 14.03 -17.44 -4.42
C PRO A 45 12.86 -17.21 -3.46
N ASN A 46 13.11 -16.64 -2.28
CA ASN A 46 12.14 -16.57 -1.19
C ASN A 46 11.99 -15.12 -0.70
N PRO A 47 11.49 -14.21 -1.57
CA PRO A 47 11.44 -12.81 -1.24
C PRO A 47 10.43 -12.54 -0.12
N LEU A 48 10.83 -11.66 0.79
CA LEU A 48 9.98 -11.11 1.84
C LEU A 48 9.67 -9.66 1.47
N ILE A 49 8.47 -9.39 0.97
CA ILE A 49 8.18 -8.11 0.33
C ILE A 49 7.08 -7.35 1.05
N PHE A 50 7.30 -6.06 1.27
CA PHE A 50 6.25 -5.10 1.54
C PHE A 50 5.62 -4.68 0.22
N VAL A 51 4.32 -4.92 0.05
CA VAL A 51 3.62 -4.71 -1.22
C VAL A 51 3.30 -3.23 -1.41
N LEU A 52 3.79 -2.68 -2.52
CA LEU A 52 3.47 -1.33 -2.98
C LEU A 52 2.32 -1.34 -4.00
N TYR A 53 2.31 -2.33 -4.89
CA TYR A 53 1.29 -2.45 -5.92
C TYR A 53 1.21 -3.89 -6.38
N SER A 54 0.01 -4.37 -6.69
CA SER A 54 -0.17 -5.65 -7.35
C SER A 54 -1.37 -5.58 -8.29
N GLY A 55 -1.15 -5.77 -9.58
CA GLY A 55 -2.23 -5.66 -10.56
C GLY A 55 -1.73 -5.64 -12.01
N GLN A 56 -2.66 -5.38 -12.92
CA GLN A 56 -2.37 -5.30 -14.35
C GLN A 56 -1.64 -4.01 -14.69
N ARG A 57 -0.50 -4.14 -15.37
CA ARG A 57 0.23 -3.03 -15.95
C ARG A 57 0.47 -3.25 -17.44
N ARG A 58 0.39 -2.14 -18.16
CA ARG A 58 0.79 -2.02 -19.55
C ARG A 58 2.07 -1.21 -19.62
N PHE A 59 3.14 -1.83 -20.08
CA PHE A 59 4.33 -1.17 -20.57
C PHE A 59 4.22 -1.04 -22.10
N VAL A 60 4.99 -0.13 -22.68
CA VAL A 60 4.96 0.27 -24.10
C VAL A 60 4.73 -0.92 -25.06
N THR A 61 5.34 -2.08 -24.80
CA THR A 61 5.21 -3.28 -25.64
C THR A 61 4.68 -4.53 -24.93
N LYS A 62 4.40 -4.49 -23.62
CA LYS A 62 4.03 -5.69 -22.85
C LYS A 62 2.95 -5.40 -21.82
N GLN A 63 1.89 -6.18 -21.84
CA GLN A 63 0.85 -6.20 -20.80
C GLN A 63 1.05 -7.41 -19.90
N GLY A 64 0.86 -7.24 -18.59
CA GLY A 64 0.95 -8.36 -17.65
C GLY A 64 0.56 -7.97 -16.24
N HIS A 65 0.42 -8.97 -15.38
CA HIS A 65 0.22 -8.77 -13.94
C HIS A 65 1.58 -8.68 -13.24
N TYR A 66 1.80 -7.57 -12.55
CA TYR A 66 3.03 -7.28 -11.84
C TYR A 66 2.75 -6.92 -10.38
N THR A 67 3.68 -7.34 -9.52
CA THR A 67 3.72 -6.97 -8.12
C THR A 67 4.99 -6.17 -7.87
N ASP A 68 4.83 -4.91 -7.48
CA ASP A 68 5.93 -4.07 -7.01
C ASP A 68 5.97 -4.11 -5.48
N GLY A 69 7.17 -4.20 -4.92
CA GLY A 69 7.35 -4.19 -3.48
C GLY A 69 8.75 -3.81 -3.04
N ILE A 70 8.89 -3.54 -1.75
CA ILE A 70 10.19 -3.41 -1.09
C ILE A 70 10.56 -4.77 -0.52
N ASN A 71 11.62 -5.40 -1.05
CA ASN A 71 12.13 -6.65 -0.50
C ASN A 71 12.93 -6.36 0.77
N THR A 72 12.37 -6.72 1.92
CA THR A 72 12.92 -6.43 3.24
C THR A 72 14.20 -7.21 3.53
N ASN A 73 14.51 -8.26 2.76
CA ASN A 73 15.79 -8.97 2.85
C ASN A 73 16.97 -8.06 2.46
N TYR A 74 16.75 -7.08 1.57
CA TYR A 74 17.78 -6.17 1.08
C TYR A 74 17.90 -4.86 1.87
N LEU A 75 17.13 -4.70 2.94
CA LEU A 75 17.24 -3.55 3.83
C LEU A 75 18.35 -3.81 4.85
N ASN A 76 19.24 -2.83 5.03
CA ASN A 76 20.18 -2.83 6.14
C ASN A 76 19.43 -2.60 7.48
N TYR A 77 20.14 -2.75 8.60
CA TYR A 77 19.52 -2.65 9.93
C TYR A 77 18.89 -1.26 10.20
N SER A 78 19.56 -0.18 9.79
CA SER A 78 19.07 1.19 9.95
C SER A 78 17.78 1.44 9.17
N ASP A 79 17.75 1.02 7.90
CA ASP A 79 16.57 1.13 7.03
C ASP A 79 15.42 0.26 7.54
N LYS A 80 15.71 -0.94 8.06
CA LYS A 80 14.69 -1.81 8.71
C LYS A 80 14.06 -1.14 9.92
N ALA A 81 14.86 -0.52 10.78
CA ALA A 81 14.38 0.17 11.97
C ALA A 81 13.52 1.40 11.60
N TRP A 82 14.01 2.22 10.65
CA TRP A 82 13.25 3.37 10.15
C TRP A 82 11.94 2.94 9.49
N PHE A 83 11.98 1.91 8.65
CA PHE A 83 10.80 1.40 7.94
C PHE A 83 9.76 0.84 8.92
N ALA A 84 10.18 0.09 9.94
CA ALA A 84 9.30 -0.41 10.99
C ALA A 84 8.62 0.73 11.78
N ARG A 85 9.41 1.74 12.21
CA ARG A 85 8.88 2.94 12.90
C ARG A 85 7.86 3.67 12.03
N MET A 86 8.15 3.81 10.75
CA MET A 86 7.23 4.46 9.81
C MET A 86 5.93 3.68 9.68
N LEU A 87 5.97 2.34 9.56
CA LEU A 87 4.77 1.50 9.46
C LEU A 87 3.90 1.63 10.70
N TYR A 88 4.54 1.67 11.86
CA TYR A 88 3.87 1.93 13.14
C TYR A 88 3.15 3.29 13.14
N LEU A 89 3.83 4.37 12.72
CA LEU A 89 3.23 5.71 12.69
C LEU A 89 2.03 5.80 11.74
N LEU A 90 2.13 5.20 10.55
CA LEU A 90 1.00 5.16 9.61
C LEU A 90 -0.20 4.40 10.18
N LYS A 91 0.07 3.26 10.83
CA LYS A 91 -0.96 2.43 11.45
C LYS A 91 -1.63 3.17 12.60
N LYS A 92 -0.83 3.75 13.50
CA LYS A 92 -1.29 4.52 14.66
C LYS A 92 -2.10 5.74 14.24
N GLY A 93 -1.65 6.47 13.23
CA GLY A 93 -2.36 7.63 12.70
C GLY A 93 -3.55 7.31 11.80
N ASN A 94 -3.90 6.02 11.61
CA ASN A 94 -4.93 5.54 10.70
C ASN A 94 -4.86 6.20 9.31
N GLN A 95 -3.64 6.48 8.84
CA GLN A 95 -3.44 7.29 7.64
C GLN A 95 -3.77 6.46 6.40
N ARG A 96 -4.74 6.95 5.61
CA ARG A 96 -5.04 6.38 4.30
C ARG A 96 -4.02 6.90 3.31
N MET A 97 -3.21 5.99 2.77
CA MET A 97 -2.19 6.34 1.80
C MET A 97 -2.36 5.58 0.48
N ASN A 98 -2.13 6.26 -0.63
CA ASN A 98 -2.10 5.64 -1.94
C ASN A 98 -0.70 5.03 -2.20
N PRO A 99 -0.61 3.83 -2.83
CA PRO A 99 0.63 3.26 -3.37
C PRO A 99 1.66 4.24 -3.96
N ARG A 100 1.20 5.11 -4.86
CA ARG A 100 2.06 6.07 -5.58
C ARG A 100 2.61 7.13 -4.65
N LEU A 101 1.79 7.62 -3.73
CA LEU A 101 2.20 8.59 -2.71
C LEU A 101 3.24 7.96 -1.78
N PHE A 102 2.99 6.74 -1.35
CA PHE A 102 3.91 6.02 -0.48
C PHE A 102 5.28 5.80 -1.12
N TYR A 103 5.31 5.38 -2.39
CA TYR A 103 6.56 5.25 -3.13
C TYR A 103 7.32 6.58 -3.24
N ARG A 104 6.62 7.69 -3.53
CA ARG A 104 7.23 9.03 -3.57
C ARG A 104 7.78 9.43 -2.20
N PHE A 105 7.01 9.19 -1.14
CA PHE A 105 7.42 9.45 0.24
C PHE A 105 8.70 8.69 0.60
N LEU A 106 8.77 7.40 0.28
CA LEU A 106 9.99 6.60 0.48
C LEU A 106 11.16 7.14 -0.33
N LYS A 107 10.93 7.48 -1.60
CA LYS A 107 11.97 8.01 -2.49
C LYS A 107 12.57 9.32 -1.97
N LEU A 108 11.76 10.20 -1.38
CA LEU A 108 12.20 11.48 -0.84
C LEU A 108 12.93 11.32 0.50
N ASN A 109 12.39 10.49 1.42
CA ASN A 109 12.92 10.40 2.79
C ASN A 109 14.05 9.38 2.96
N ARG A 110 14.02 8.29 2.19
CA ARG A 110 14.99 7.19 2.25
C ARG A 110 15.22 6.63 0.84
N PRO A 111 15.89 7.39 -0.05
CA PRO A 111 16.16 6.95 -1.43
C PRO A 111 16.93 5.62 -1.51
N ASN A 112 17.75 5.32 -0.50
CA ASN A 112 18.50 4.06 -0.40
C ASN A 112 17.57 2.84 -0.42
N ILE A 113 16.42 2.89 0.28
CA ILE A 113 15.42 1.81 0.28
C ILE A 113 14.94 1.50 -1.14
N ILE A 114 14.69 2.55 -1.95
CA ILE A 114 14.27 2.38 -3.34
C ILE A 114 15.41 1.82 -4.18
N LYS A 115 16.63 2.35 -4.01
CA LYS A 115 17.80 1.91 -4.78
C LYS A 115 18.14 0.44 -4.52
N THR A 116 18.13 0.00 -3.26
CA THR A 116 18.61 -1.34 -2.89
C THR A 116 17.52 -2.39 -2.88
N ALA A 117 16.31 -2.05 -2.41
CA ALA A 117 15.30 -3.03 -2.04
C ALA A 117 14.02 -3.00 -2.91
N TYR A 118 13.78 -1.97 -3.72
CA TYR A 118 12.63 -1.97 -4.63
C TYR A 118 12.79 -3.07 -5.69
N ARG A 119 11.78 -3.93 -5.82
CA ARG A 119 11.74 -5.02 -6.80
C ARG A 119 10.38 -5.11 -7.44
N ARG A 120 10.39 -5.56 -8.70
CA ARG A 120 9.20 -5.91 -9.47
C ARG A 120 9.23 -7.40 -9.76
N TYR A 121 8.10 -8.04 -9.50
CA TYR A 121 7.89 -9.46 -9.73
C TYR A 121 6.78 -9.65 -10.75
N HIS A 122 6.91 -10.65 -11.62
CA HIS A 122 5.79 -11.12 -12.41
C HIS A 122 4.84 -11.88 -11.49
N THR A 123 3.60 -11.41 -11.35
CA THR A 123 2.65 -11.97 -10.38
C THR A 123 2.32 -13.44 -10.68
N SER A 124 2.37 -13.85 -11.95
CA SER A 124 2.17 -15.25 -12.36
C SER A 124 3.22 -16.20 -11.78
N MET A 125 4.45 -15.70 -11.61
CA MET A 125 5.62 -16.44 -11.11
C MET A 125 5.73 -16.44 -9.57
N ILE A 126 4.80 -15.78 -8.88
CA ILE A 126 4.68 -15.85 -7.43
C ILE A 126 3.92 -17.13 -7.05
N ALA A 127 4.56 -17.95 -6.22
CA ALA A 127 4.00 -19.17 -5.66
C ALA A 127 3.84 -19.02 -4.13
N ASN A 128 2.71 -19.53 -3.63
CA ASN A 128 2.38 -19.62 -2.21
C ASN A 128 2.60 -18.32 -1.40
N PRO A 129 2.01 -17.19 -1.79
CA PRO A 129 2.13 -15.96 -1.00
C PRO A 129 1.45 -16.11 0.36
N ARG A 130 2.20 -15.91 1.43
CA ARG A 130 1.73 -15.92 2.82
C ARG A 130 1.89 -14.53 3.41
N MET A 131 0.79 -13.92 3.86
CA MET A 131 0.85 -12.64 4.56
C MET A 131 1.48 -12.86 5.93
N VAL A 132 2.67 -12.33 6.17
CA VAL A 132 3.40 -12.50 7.44
C VAL A 132 3.40 -11.24 8.30
N SER A 133 2.93 -10.11 7.75
CA SER A 133 2.58 -8.92 8.52
C SER A 133 1.47 -8.16 7.81
N ALA A 134 0.53 -7.61 8.59
CA ALA A 134 -0.47 -6.68 8.06
C ALA A 134 0.14 -5.31 7.72
N GLY A 135 1.39 -5.04 8.11
CA GLY A 135 2.02 -3.73 7.99
C GLY A 135 1.12 -2.65 8.62
N PHE A 136 0.85 -1.58 7.88
CA PHE A 136 -0.02 -0.51 8.36
C PHE A 136 -1.53 -0.78 8.15
N THR A 137 -1.91 -1.93 7.59
CA THR A 137 -3.32 -2.28 7.39
C THR A 137 -3.95 -2.90 8.65
N HIS A 138 -5.28 -2.96 8.65
CA HIS A 138 -6.08 -3.57 9.71
C HIS A 138 -6.27 -5.08 9.56
N LEU A 139 -5.55 -5.73 8.64
CA LEU A 139 -5.69 -7.16 8.31
C LEU A 139 -4.93 -8.10 9.26
N GLY A 140 -4.79 -7.71 10.54
CA GLY A 140 -4.00 -8.46 11.53
C GLY A 140 -4.45 -9.91 11.73
N LYS A 141 -5.74 -10.20 11.50
CA LYS A 141 -6.32 -11.54 11.62
C LYS A 141 -5.89 -12.52 10.51
N LEU A 142 -5.30 -12.01 9.41
CA LEU A 142 -4.88 -12.81 8.25
C LEU A 142 -3.38 -13.13 8.25
N ILE A 143 -2.67 -12.75 9.32
CA ILE A 143 -1.23 -12.94 9.44
C ILE A 143 -0.92 -14.41 9.73
N TYR A 144 -0.08 -15.00 8.89
CA TYR A 144 0.56 -16.29 9.11
C TYR A 144 1.76 -16.15 10.05
N PRO A 145 2.02 -17.14 10.92
CA PRO A 145 3.24 -17.19 11.72
C PRO A 145 4.49 -17.10 10.82
N SER A 146 5.49 -16.37 11.30
CA SER A 146 6.74 -16.13 10.58
C SER A 146 7.92 -16.52 11.46
N SER A 147 8.91 -17.19 10.86
CA SER A 147 10.18 -17.50 11.52
C SER A 147 11.20 -16.35 11.43
N PHE A 148 10.92 -15.31 10.65
CA PHE A 148 11.83 -14.18 10.47
C PHE A 148 11.84 -13.28 11.72
N PRO A 149 12.96 -13.15 12.47
CA PRO A 149 12.98 -12.43 13.74
C PRO A 149 12.53 -10.96 13.62
N TRP A 150 12.94 -10.29 12.53
CA TRP A 150 12.52 -8.93 12.25
C TRP A 150 11.00 -8.79 12.06
N ILE A 151 10.35 -9.77 11.40
CA ILE A 151 8.89 -9.77 11.23
C ILE A 151 8.18 -10.02 12.55
N VAL A 152 8.70 -10.93 13.39
CA VAL A 152 8.15 -11.18 14.72
C VAL A 152 8.23 -9.91 15.57
N GLY A 153 9.37 -9.22 15.57
CA GLY A 153 9.54 -7.93 16.25
C GLY A 153 8.60 -6.86 15.70
N LEU A 154 8.50 -6.74 14.38
CA LEU A 154 7.59 -5.80 13.73
C LEU A 154 6.12 -6.06 14.09
N ASN A 155 5.68 -7.31 14.08
CA ASN A 155 4.28 -7.63 14.40
C ASN A 155 3.97 -7.29 15.86
N LYS A 156 4.90 -7.54 16.79
CA LYS A 156 4.77 -7.12 18.19
C LYS A 156 4.66 -5.59 18.34
N THR A 157 5.43 -4.81 17.57
CA THR A 157 5.34 -3.34 17.64
C THR A 157 4.07 -2.80 16.97
N LEU A 158 3.48 -3.55 16.04
CA LEU A 158 2.24 -3.20 15.36
C LEU A 158 0.97 -3.68 16.11
N GLU A 159 1.13 -4.42 17.22
CA GLU A 159 0.09 -4.69 18.21
C GLU A 159 -0.01 -3.52 19.21
N PRO A 160 -1.20 -3.13 19.75
CA PRO A 160 -2.44 -3.90 19.85
C PRO A 160 -3.67 -3.28 19.16
N GLN A 161 -4.58 -4.17 18.75
CA GLN A 161 -5.85 -3.92 18.06
C GLN A 161 -6.87 -3.06 18.85
N MET A 162 -6.57 -2.66 20.09
CA MET A 162 -7.51 -1.94 20.98
C MET A 162 -7.01 -0.59 21.51
N GLN A 163 -5.74 -0.20 21.33
CA GLN A 163 -5.23 1.09 21.87
C GLN A 163 -5.28 2.27 20.88
N ASN A 164 -5.64 2.04 19.61
CA ASN A 164 -5.74 3.10 18.58
C ASN A 164 -7.19 3.30 18.09
N LEU A 165 -8.17 3.15 19.00
CA LEU A 165 -9.45 3.84 18.93
C LEU A 165 -9.33 5.24 19.55
N THR A 166 -8.13 5.82 19.59
CA THR A 166 -8.06 7.27 19.64
C THR A 166 -8.71 7.75 18.34
N GLY A 167 -9.95 8.22 18.44
CA GLY A 167 -10.63 9.03 17.42
C GLY A 167 -9.89 10.34 17.18
N VAL A 168 -8.55 10.31 17.15
CA VAL A 168 -7.69 11.36 16.66
C VAL A 168 -7.84 11.32 15.14
N GLN A 169 -9.01 11.80 14.70
CA GLN A 169 -9.03 12.75 13.59
C GLN A 169 -7.80 13.64 13.80
N ILE A 170 -6.93 13.70 12.80
CA ILE A 170 -5.90 14.73 12.76
C ILE A 170 -6.65 16.02 13.05
N ALA A 171 -6.39 16.64 14.20
CA ALA A 171 -6.96 17.92 14.55
C ALA A 171 -6.35 18.89 13.53
N TYR A 172 -7.03 19.06 12.39
CA TYR A 172 -6.93 20.32 11.69
C TYR A 172 -7.28 21.36 12.75
N SER A 173 -6.45 22.39 12.95
CA SER A 173 -6.93 23.53 13.71
C SER A 173 -8.23 24.00 13.03
N GLN A 174 -9.17 24.53 13.80
CA GLN A 174 -10.43 25.07 13.25
C GLN A 174 -10.13 25.97 12.01
N ASP A 175 -9.01 26.70 12.08
CA ASP A 175 -8.49 27.57 11.03
C ASP A 175 -8.01 26.81 9.78
N GLU A 176 -7.28 25.68 9.91
CA GLU A 176 -6.82 24.91 8.75
C GLU A 176 -7.99 24.28 7.99
N LEU A 177 -9.00 23.81 8.73
CA LEU A 177 -10.21 23.21 8.16
C LEU A 177 -11.05 24.29 7.46
N SER A 178 -11.22 25.46 8.09
CA SER A 178 -11.87 26.63 7.50
C SER A 178 -11.15 27.11 6.24
N ASN A 179 -9.82 27.23 6.27
CA ASN A 179 -9.02 27.64 5.11
C ASN A 179 -9.13 26.67 3.93
N ARG A 180 -9.20 25.36 4.17
CA ARG A 180 -9.41 24.37 3.11
C ARG A 180 -10.84 24.36 2.59
N ILE A 181 -11.84 24.55 3.45
CA ILE A 181 -13.25 24.72 3.02
C ILE A 181 -13.36 25.96 2.15
N ASN A 182 -12.80 27.09 2.57
CA ASN A 182 -12.78 28.34 1.81
C ASN A 182 -12.03 28.17 0.48
N GLN A 183 -10.86 27.52 0.47
CA GLN A 183 -10.15 27.21 -0.78
C GLN A 183 -10.97 26.31 -1.72
N THR A 184 -11.70 25.34 -1.17
CA THR A 184 -12.54 24.42 -1.96
C THR A 184 -13.77 25.12 -2.52
N LEU A 185 -14.47 25.91 -1.72
CA LEU A 185 -15.63 26.71 -2.13
C LEU A 185 -15.25 27.80 -3.15
N ASN A 186 -14.06 28.41 -3.01
CA ASN A 186 -13.55 29.43 -3.92
C ASN A 186 -12.83 28.84 -5.14
N SER A 187 -12.60 27.53 -5.19
CA SER A 187 -12.05 26.88 -6.37
C SER A 187 -13.14 26.69 -7.43
N VAL A 188 -13.15 27.56 -8.44
CA VAL A 188 -14.06 27.46 -9.58
C VAL A 188 -13.78 26.14 -10.32
N PRO A 189 -14.80 25.29 -10.59
CA PRO A 189 -14.60 24.09 -11.39
C PRO A 189 -14.08 24.47 -12.78
N ILE A 190 -12.99 23.84 -13.20
CA ILE A 190 -12.21 24.11 -14.42
C ILE A 190 -13.05 24.00 -15.73
N HIS A 191 -14.32 23.58 -15.65
CA HIS A 191 -15.21 23.39 -16.78
C HIS A 191 -15.88 24.67 -17.32
N ARG A 192 -15.48 25.88 -16.88
CA ARG A 192 -15.98 27.16 -17.45
C ARG A 192 -14.89 28.15 -17.88
N GLN A 193 -13.72 27.66 -18.30
CA GLN A 193 -12.84 28.49 -19.15
C GLN A 193 -13.05 28.08 -20.61
N THR A 194 -14.14 28.57 -21.21
CA THR A 194 -14.19 28.74 -22.66
C THR A 194 -13.07 29.68 -23.04
N VAL A 195 -12.04 29.14 -23.69
CA VAL A 195 -10.97 29.92 -24.31
C VAL A 195 -11.60 30.75 -25.42
N SER A 196 -11.90 32.02 -25.13
CA SER A 196 -12.20 32.99 -26.18
C SER A 196 -10.93 33.18 -26.99
N ALA A 197 -10.88 32.61 -28.19
CA ALA A 197 -9.80 32.84 -29.14
C ALA A 197 -9.83 34.32 -29.57
N THR A 198 -8.97 35.12 -28.96
CA THR A 198 -8.71 36.51 -29.37
C THR A 198 -8.11 36.49 -30.79
N ARG A 199 -8.86 36.99 -31.78
CA ARG A 199 -8.32 37.28 -33.12
C ARG A 199 -7.25 38.37 -33.00
N PRO A 200 -6.09 38.24 -33.68
CA PRO A 200 -5.08 39.29 -33.69
C PRO A 200 -5.59 40.53 -34.44
N ALA A 201 -5.36 41.70 -33.85
CA ALA A 201 -5.79 43.00 -34.35
C ALA A 201 -5.06 43.38 -35.65
N THR A 202 -5.82 43.84 -36.64
CA THR A 202 -5.31 44.43 -37.89
C THR A 202 -4.94 45.88 -37.63
N THR A 203 -3.66 46.20 -37.75
CA THR A 203 -3.11 47.57 -37.68
C THR A 203 -3.63 48.41 -38.84
N GLN A 204 -4.49 49.41 -38.57
CA GLN A 204 -4.73 50.52 -39.49
C GLN A 204 -3.84 51.71 -39.10
N ARG A 205 -2.97 52.11 -40.03
CA ARG A 205 -2.24 53.39 -40.01
C ARG A 205 -3.18 54.49 -40.47
N ILE A 206 -3.24 55.58 -39.71
CA ILE A 206 -3.85 56.85 -40.14
C ILE A 206 -2.72 57.72 -40.71
N ILE A 207 -3.01 58.35 -41.86
CA ILE A 207 -2.21 59.38 -42.54
C ILE A 207 -2.48 60.72 -41.86
#